data_AF-B9D3R6-F1
#
_entry.id   AF-B9D3R6-F1
#
_cell.length_a   1.000
_cell.length_b   1.000
_cell.length_c   1.000
_cell.angle_alpha   90.00
_cell.angle_beta   90.00
_cell.angle_gamma   90.00
#
_symmetry.space_group_name_H-M   'P 1'
#
loop_
_entity.id
_entity.type
_entity.pdbx_description
1 polymer ?
#
loop_
_entity_poly.entity_id
_entity_poly.type
_entity_poly.pdbx_seq_one_letter_code
_entity_poly.pdbx_strand_id
1 'polypeptide(L)'
;MKKSLLLLALCAFAGQLAAADMPAACEEYKKVSYAFIDTMEKQAKAQGEKDFDAAATRKEFEAEYADIKKLGKKEQEAKCNQGIAEVKELENMLKTIGVINQI
;
A
#
# COMPACT_ATOMS: atom_id res chain seq x y z
N MET A 1 42.50 6.67 -26.25
CA MET A 1 41.06 6.81 -25.91
C MET A 1 40.53 5.47 -25.41
N LYS A 2 40.51 5.20 -24.08
CA LYS A 2 39.93 3.95 -23.52
C LYS A 2 39.62 3.99 -22.01
N LYS A 3 39.60 5.18 -21.39
CA LYS A 3 39.33 5.33 -19.94
C LYS A 3 37.92 5.82 -19.59
N SER A 4 37.12 6.28 -20.55
CA SER A 4 35.79 6.85 -20.28
C SER A 4 34.64 5.84 -20.24
N LEU A 5 34.81 4.61 -20.73
CA LEU A 5 33.72 3.61 -20.77
C LEU A 5 33.46 2.93 -19.41
N LEU A 6 34.49 2.78 -18.57
CA LEU A 6 34.33 2.17 -17.23
C LEU A 6 33.57 3.07 -16.26
N LEU A 7 33.71 4.40 -16.38
CA LEU A 7 33.01 5.36 -15.50
C LEU A 7 31.52 5.48 -15.82
N LEU A 8 31.12 5.32 -17.09
CA LEU A 8 29.70 5.32 -17.48
C LEU A 8 28.98 4.04 -17.03
N ALA A 9 29.68 2.90 -16.93
CA ALA A 9 29.12 1.65 -16.41
C ALA A 9 28.90 1.69 -14.88
N LEU A 10 29.72 2.45 -14.14
CA LEU A 10 29.56 2.63 -12.69
C LEU A 10 28.41 3.59 -12.33
N CYS A 11 28.13 4.59 -13.17
CA CYS A 11 27.00 5.50 -12.97
C CYS A 11 25.63 4.88 -13.30
N ALA A 12 25.58 3.80 -14.08
CA ALA A 12 24.33 3.06 -14.34
C ALA A 12 23.84 2.26 -13.11
N PHE A 13 24.75 1.87 -12.21
CA PHE A 13 24.38 1.22 -10.95
C PHE A 13 24.04 2.21 -9.82
N ALA A 14 24.56 3.44 -9.87
CA ALA A 14 24.22 4.48 -8.90
C ALA A 14 22.88 5.18 -9.22
N GLY A 15 22.44 5.17 -10.48
CA GLY A 15 21.15 5.75 -10.92
C GLY A 15 19.91 4.91 -10.60
N GLN A 16 20.07 3.62 -10.26
CA GLN A 16 18.97 2.74 -9.82
C GLN A 16 18.85 2.64 -8.29
N LEU A 17 19.75 3.30 -7.55
CA LEU A 17 19.69 3.39 -6.09
C LEU A 17 18.84 4.58 -5.59
N ALA A 18 18.33 5.40 -6.51
CA ALA A 18 17.57 6.62 -6.22
C ALA A 18 16.06 6.47 -6.50
N ALA A 19 15.51 5.30 -6.21
CA ALA A 19 14.13 5.09 -5.76
C ALA A 19 14.09 3.64 -5.29
N ALA A 20 13.94 3.41 -3.99
CA ALA A 20 13.51 2.10 -3.52
C ALA A 20 12.05 1.93 -3.97
N ASP A 21 11.84 1.72 -5.27
CA ASP A 21 10.53 1.38 -5.82
C ASP A 21 10.17 0.03 -5.22
N MET A 22 9.24 0.09 -4.27
CA MET A 22 8.63 -1.09 -3.69
C MET A 22 8.06 -1.98 -4.81
N PRO A 23 7.95 -3.30 -4.60
CA PRO A 23 7.29 -4.19 -5.55
C PRO A 23 5.92 -3.65 -5.97
N ALA A 24 5.49 -3.92 -7.20
CA ALA A 24 4.19 -3.47 -7.72
C ALA A 24 3.00 -3.87 -6.81
N ALA A 25 3.11 -5.03 -6.15
CA ALA A 25 2.14 -5.49 -5.15
C ALA A 25 1.95 -4.48 -4.01
N CYS A 26 2.98 -3.72 -3.64
CA CYS A 26 2.88 -2.76 -2.56
C CYS A 26 2.20 -1.46 -2.98
N GLU A 27 2.44 -0.99 -4.20
CA GLU A 27 1.70 0.14 -4.75
C GLU A 27 0.21 -0.19 -4.87
N GLU A 28 -0.12 -1.41 -5.30
CA GLU A 28 -1.51 -1.88 -5.29
C GLU A 28 -2.05 -2.01 -3.86
N TYR A 29 -1.26 -2.53 -2.91
CA TYR A 29 -1.67 -2.64 -1.50
C TYR A 29 -2.03 -1.27 -0.91
N LYS A 30 -1.20 -0.25 -1.15
CA LYS A 30 -1.49 1.13 -0.73
C LYS A 30 -2.78 1.64 -1.34
N LYS A 31 -2.97 1.44 -2.65
CA LYS A 31 -4.16 1.89 -3.36
C LYS A 31 -5.43 1.24 -2.84
N VAL A 32 -5.46 -0.09 -2.71
CA VAL A 32 -6.66 -0.81 -2.22
C VAL A 32 -6.96 -0.46 -0.76
N SER A 33 -5.94 -0.28 0.08
CA SER A 33 -6.13 0.12 1.49
C SER A 33 -6.73 1.51 1.60
N TYR A 34 -6.25 2.47 0.80
CA TYR A 34 -6.82 3.83 0.80
C TYR A 34 -8.26 3.83 0.30
N ALA A 35 -8.55 3.11 -0.78
CA ALA A 35 -9.90 2.98 -1.31
C ALA A 35 -10.86 2.31 -0.32
N PHE A 36 -10.38 1.32 0.43
CA PHE A 36 -11.14 0.68 1.49
C PHE A 36 -11.45 1.65 2.64
N ILE A 37 -10.46 2.41 3.12
CA ILE A 37 -10.66 3.44 4.16
C ILE A 37 -11.65 4.52 3.69
N ASP A 38 -11.55 4.97 2.44
CA ASP A 38 -12.52 5.92 1.85
C ASP A 38 -13.95 5.35 1.83
N THR A 39 -14.08 4.06 1.53
CA THR A 39 -15.37 3.38 1.52
C THR A 39 -15.94 3.30 2.94
N MET A 40 -15.11 2.96 3.92
CA MET A 40 -15.49 2.95 5.34
C MET A 40 -15.91 4.35 5.82
N GLU A 41 -15.19 5.40 5.44
CA GLU A 41 -15.52 6.78 5.81
C GLU A 41 -16.88 7.20 5.25
N LYS A 42 -17.12 6.93 3.97
CA LYS A 42 -18.42 7.21 3.33
C LYS A 42 -19.55 6.45 4.00
N GLN A 43 -19.31 5.20 4.35
CA GLN A 43 -20.30 4.34 4.98
C GLN A 43 -20.61 4.79 6.41
N ALA A 44 -19.59 5.11 7.20
CA ALA A 44 -19.76 5.67 8.54
C ALA A 44 -20.58 6.97 8.50
N LYS A 45 -20.24 7.89 7.58
CA LYS A 45 -21.02 9.13 7.36
C LYS A 45 -22.47 8.84 6.99
N ALA A 46 -22.72 7.86 6.11
CA ALA A 46 -24.07 7.47 5.71
C ALA A 46 -24.89 6.87 6.86
N GLN A 47 -24.24 6.18 7.81
CA GLN A 47 -24.87 5.61 9.00
C GLN A 47 -24.98 6.60 10.16
N GLY A 48 -24.44 7.81 10.01
CA GLY A 48 -24.39 8.81 11.09
C GLY A 48 -23.35 8.48 12.17
N GLU A 49 -22.47 7.51 11.92
CA GLU A 49 -21.34 7.13 12.76
C GLU A 49 -20.27 8.22 12.68
N LYS A 50 -19.96 8.84 13.83
CA LYS A 50 -18.97 9.91 13.94
C LYS A 50 -17.62 9.43 14.46
N ASP A 51 -17.56 8.18 14.90
CA ASP A 51 -16.41 7.63 15.61
C ASP A 51 -15.36 7.04 14.65
N PHE A 52 -15.70 6.86 13.37
CA PHE A 52 -14.71 6.44 12.38
C PHE A 52 -13.81 7.61 11.96
N ASP A 53 -12.55 7.57 12.41
CA ASP A 53 -11.51 8.52 12.03
C ASP A 53 -10.65 7.98 10.88
N ALA A 54 -11.05 8.30 9.65
CA ALA A 54 -10.34 7.92 8.44
C ALA A 54 -8.89 8.45 8.41
N ALA A 55 -8.62 9.61 9.02
CA ALA A 55 -7.29 10.20 9.03
C ALA A 55 -6.36 9.45 9.99
N ALA A 56 -6.87 9.07 11.17
CA ALA A 56 -6.14 8.21 12.11
C ALA A 56 -5.85 6.84 11.49
N THR A 57 -6.85 6.17 10.89
CA THR A 57 -6.65 4.86 10.24
C THR A 57 -5.65 4.93 9.08
N ARG A 58 -5.67 6.00 8.27
CA ARG A 58 -4.65 6.20 7.22
C ARG A 58 -3.25 6.34 7.80
N LYS A 59 -3.10 7.06 8.92
CA LYS A 59 -1.82 7.25 9.58
C LYS A 59 -1.27 5.94 10.16
N GLU A 60 -2.12 5.11 10.74
CA GLU A 60 -1.76 3.76 11.21
C GLU A 60 -1.30 2.89 10.03
N PHE A 61 -2.07 2.84 8.95
CA PHE A 61 -1.67 2.14 7.73
C PHE A 61 -0.34 2.65 7.16
N GLU A 62 -0.12 3.97 7.11
CA GLU A 62 1.12 4.55 6.59
C GLU A 62 2.33 4.18 7.44
N ALA A 63 2.17 4.07 8.76
CA ALA A 63 3.22 3.61 9.66
C ALA A 63 3.57 2.13 9.39
N GLU A 64 2.57 1.26 9.28
CA GLU A 64 2.77 -0.16 8.93
C GLU A 64 3.40 -0.32 7.53
N TYR A 65 2.92 0.44 6.55
CA TYR A 65 3.45 0.43 5.18
C TYR A 65 4.90 0.95 5.13
N ALA A 66 5.26 1.92 5.98
CA ALA A 66 6.65 2.38 6.11
C ALA A 66 7.56 1.33 6.76
N ASP A 67 7.04 0.48 7.63
CA ASP A 67 7.80 -0.65 8.18
C ASP A 67 8.03 -1.75 7.15
N ILE A 68 7.06 -2.01 6.26
CA ILE A 68 7.25 -2.94 5.13
C ILE A 68 8.42 -2.49 4.24
N LYS A 69 8.59 -1.18 4.00
CA LYS A 69 9.70 -0.65 3.20
C LYS A 69 11.10 -1.00 3.73
N LYS A 70 11.21 -1.36 5.01
CA LYS A 70 12.48 -1.73 5.66
C LYS A 70 12.84 -3.21 5.43
N LEU A 71 11.91 -4.01 4.92
CA LEU A 71 12.10 -5.45 4.67
C LEU A 71 12.85 -5.72 3.36
N GLY A 72 13.27 -6.97 3.13
CA GLY A 72 13.82 -7.39 1.84
C GLY A 72 12.74 -7.45 0.75
N LYS A 73 13.09 -7.28 -0.53
CA LYS A 73 12.12 -7.20 -1.65
C LYS A 73 11.12 -8.37 -1.71
N LYS A 74 11.57 -9.60 -1.47
CA LYS A 74 10.68 -10.79 -1.44
C LYS A 74 9.70 -10.74 -0.27
N GLU A 75 10.13 -10.25 0.88
CA GLU A 75 9.29 -10.10 2.07
C GLU A 75 8.30 -8.94 1.88
N GLN A 76 8.73 -7.84 1.27
CA GLN A 76 7.85 -6.74 0.86
C GLN A 76 6.72 -7.27 -0.03
N GLU A 77 7.07 -7.98 -1.10
CA GLU A 77 6.10 -8.54 -2.04
C GLU A 77 5.13 -9.52 -1.35
N ALA A 78 5.64 -10.40 -0.48
CA ALA A 78 4.81 -11.32 0.28
C ALA A 78 3.83 -10.59 1.23
N LYS A 79 4.33 -9.62 2.00
CA LYS A 79 3.52 -8.83 2.94
C LYS A 79 2.46 -7.98 2.25
N CYS A 80 2.82 -7.34 1.14
CA CYS A 80 1.88 -6.54 0.37
C CYS A 80 0.81 -7.39 -0.31
N ASN A 81 1.17 -8.57 -0.85
CA ASN A 81 0.17 -9.51 -1.39
C ASN A 81 -0.76 -10.05 -0.30
N GLN A 82 -0.23 -10.36 0.88
CA GLN A 82 -1.02 -10.74 2.03
C GLN A 82 -1.99 -9.62 2.42
N GLY A 83 -1.50 -8.38 2.58
CA GLY A 83 -2.34 -7.24 2.92
C GLY A 83 -3.43 -6.95 1.88
N ILE A 84 -3.15 -7.12 0.58
CA ILE A 84 -4.18 -7.03 -0.47
C ILE A 84 -5.28 -8.08 -0.25
N ALA A 85 -4.90 -9.32 0.06
CA ALA A 85 -5.87 -10.40 0.29
C ALA A 85 -6.72 -10.10 1.53
N GLU A 86 -6.11 -9.65 2.62
CA GLU A 86 -6.81 -9.29 3.86
C GLU A 86 -7.79 -8.12 3.66
N VAL A 87 -7.39 -7.07 2.95
CA VAL A 87 -8.28 -5.94 2.63
C VAL A 87 -9.47 -6.40 1.79
N LYS A 88 -9.25 -7.26 0.79
CA LYS A 88 -10.33 -7.81 -0.04
C LYS A 88 -11.26 -8.74 0.73
N GLU A 89 -10.71 -9.56 1.62
CA GLU A 89 -11.50 -10.45 2.47
C GLU A 89 -12.37 -9.64 3.44
N LEU A 90 -11.78 -8.62 4.07
CA LEU A 90 -12.51 -7.71 4.95
C LEU A 90 -13.61 -6.96 4.20
N GLU A 91 -13.30 -6.41 3.01
CA GLU A 91 -14.28 -5.75 2.16
C GLU A 91 -15.44 -6.70 1.79
N ASN A 92 -15.13 -7.93 1.41
CA ASN A 92 -16.16 -8.93 1.08
C ASN A 92 -17.00 -9.30 2.30
N MET A 93 -16.37 -9.51 3.46
CA MET A 93 -17.08 -9.80 4.71
C MET A 93 -18.05 -8.67 5.05
N LEU A 94 -17.59 -7.41 4.99
CA LEU A 94 -18.41 -6.24 5.27
C LEU A 94 -19.55 -6.07 4.27
N LYS A 95 -19.36 -6.44 3.00
CA LYS A 95 -20.46 -6.52 2.02
C LYS A 95 -21.46 -7.62 2.37
N THR A 96 -20.98 -8.81 2.75
CA THR A 96 -21.84 -9.95 3.11
C THR A 96 -22.73 -9.65 4.31
N ILE A 97 -22.23 -8.95 5.32
CA ILE A 97 -23.02 -8.56 6.50
C ILE A 97 -23.82 -7.27 6.30
N GLY A 98 -23.83 -6.71 5.08
CA GLY A 98 -24.59 -5.51 4.74
C GLY A 98 -24.05 -4.21 5.35
N VAL A 99 -22.81 -4.22 5.87
CA VAL A 99 -22.17 -3.02 6.40
C VAL A 99 -21.75 -2.09 5.28
N ILE A 100 -21.27 -2.60 4.14
CA ILE A 100 -20.95 -1.79 2.95
C ILE A 100 -21.91 -2.19 1.82
N ASN A 101 -22.63 -1.23 1.24
CA ASN A 101 -23.49 -1.52 0.08
C ASN A 101 -22.64 -1.85 -1.16
N GLN A 102 -23.14 -2.74 -2.02
CA GLN A 102 -22.60 -2.89 -3.38
C GLN A 102 -22.77 -1.55 -4.10
N ILE A 103 -21.68 -0.84 -4.35
CA ILE A 103 -21.66 0.27 -5.31
C ILE A 103 -21.83 -0.31 -6.71
#